data_AF-A0A1L0AZM6-F1
#
_entry.id   AF-A0A1L0AZM6-F1
#
_cell.length_a   1.000
_cell.length_b   1.000
_cell.length_c   1.000
_cell.angle_alpha   90.00
_cell.angle_beta   90.00
_cell.angle_gamma   90.00
#
_symmetry.space_group_name_H-M   'P 1'
#
loop_
_entity.id
_entity.type
_entity.pdbx_description
1 polymer ?
#
loop_
_entity_poly.entity_id
_entity_poly.type
_entity_poly.pdbx_seq_one_letter_code
_entity_poly.pdbx_strand_id
1 'polypeptide(L)'
;MSIDKQQEIEKLKQQQQKENDERKKQQEKELKELKEQLERQEKIEGTLKNILKEEDSSLIELTINALIPWIIENSASINEGNLKDLTKRLGKKSKSTTKTPPNKNYYLVDTITLKEEASDFCKELLADKDVFILEEDNNFAVVYNKAFAGKVKEEAKKLNFTAGDLFRKHSNSVKTLPPEHDFDVSKFKKTEFVSYTYTPTQPKK
;
A
#
# COMPACT_ATOMS: atom_id res chain seq x y z
N MET A 1 52.36 29.52 -57.27
CA MET A 1 51.55 29.82 -56.06
C MET A 1 52.49 30.38 -55.01
N SER A 2 52.12 31.45 -54.30
CA SER A 2 52.97 32.09 -53.29
C SER A 2 53.05 31.24 -52.01
N ILE A 3 54.20 31.25 -51.33
CA ILE A 3 54.49 30.52 -50.09
C ILE A 3 53.44 30.83 -49.00
N ASP A 4 52.98 32.07 -48.92
CA ASP A 4 51.94 32.49 -47.97
C ASP A 4 50.60 31.74 -48.16
N LYS A 5 50.21 31.47 -49.42
CA LYS A 5 48.98 30.71 -49.71
C LYS A 5 49.11 29.24 -49.33
N GLN A 6 50.32 28.66 -49.39
CA GLN A 6 50.56 27.28 -48.96
C GLN A 6 50.51 27.15 -47.44
N GLN A 7 51.09 28.11 -46.70
CA GLN A 7 51.03 28.13 -45.24
C GLN A 7 49.60 28.34 -44.69
N GLU A 8 48.79 29.14 -45.39
CA GLU A 8 47.38 29.37 -45.03
C GLU A 8 46.52 28.11 -45.24
N ILE A 9 46.75 27.39 -46.34
CA ILE A 9 46.10 26.10 -46.62
C ILE A 9 46.47 25.03 -45.56
N GLU A 10 47.73 25.02 -45.12
CA GLU A 10 48.21 24.05 -44.13
C GLU A 10 47.65 24.32 -42.73
N LYS A 11 47.52 25.59 -42.34
CA LYS A 11 46.81 25.99 -41.11
C LYS A 11 45.33 25.64 -41.15
N LEU A 12 44.65 25.87 -42.27
CA LEU A 12 43.24 25.48 -42.46
C LEU A 12 43.04 23.96 -42.34
N LYS A 13 43.96 23.16 -42.91
CA LYS A 13 43.93 21.70 -42.77
C LYS A 13 44.14 21.26 -41.32
N GLN A 14 45.12 21.82 -40.61
CA GLN A 14 45.34 21.51 -39.20
C GLN A 14 44.15 21.90 -38.32
N GLN A 15 43.49 23.01 -38.63
CA GLN A 15 42.31 23.47 -37.90
C GLN A 15 41.11 22.54 -38.15
N GLN A 16 40.84 22.16 -39.41
CA GLN A 16 39.81 21.16 -39.74
C GLN A 16 40.07 19.80 -39.09
N GLN A 17 41.33 19.41 -38.94
CA GLN A 17 41.68 18.12 -38.35
C GLN A 17 41.43 18.11 -36.83
N LYS A 18 41.79 19.21 -36.13
CA LYS A 18 41.47 19.37 -34.71
C LYS A 18 39.96 19.39 -34.46
N GLU A 19 39.21 20.14 -35.28
CA GLU A 19 37.76 20.24 -35.15
C GLU A 19 37.07 18.88 -35.41
N ASN A 20 37.56 18.10 -36.38
CA ASN A 20 37.08 16.73 -36.60
C ASN A 20 37.42 15.76 -35.46
N ASP A 21 38.61 15.86 -34.86
CA ASP A 21 39.01 15.01 -33.74
C ASP A 21 38.22 15.33 -32.46
N GLU A 22 37.96 16.62 -32.19
CA GLU A 22 37.08 17.05 -31.11
C GLU A 22 35.64 16.55 -31.32
N ARG A 23 35.11 16.68 -32.54
CA ARG A 23 33.77 16.21 -32.88
C ARG A 23 33.65 14.69 -32.75
N LYS A 24 34.68 13.93 -33.14
CA LYS A 24 34.75 12.47 -32.94
C LYS A 24 34.74 12.09 -31.46
N LYS A 25 35.53 12.76 -30.63
CA LYS A 25 35.54 12.51 -29.17
C LYS A 25 34.19 12.80 -28.54
N GLN A 26 33.49 13.85 -28.98
CA GLN A 26 32.13 14.14 -28.53
C GLN A 26 31.15 13.05 -28.94
N GLN A 27 31.18 12.60 -30.20
CA GLN A 27 30.34 11.50 -30.67
C GLN A 27 30.61 10.18 -29.94
N GLU A 28 31.87 9.87 -29.61
CA GLU A 28 32.22 8.68 -28.82
C GLU A 28 31.67 8.76 -27.39
N LYS A 29 31.71 9.96 -26.78
CA LYS A 29 31.17 10.18 -25.44
C LYS A 29 29.64 10.04 -25.42
N GLU A 30 28.95 10.66 -26.38
CA GLU A 30 27.50 10.53 -26.54
C GLU A 30 27.09 9.08 -26.80
N LEU A 31 27.82 8.35 -27.66
CA LEU A 31 27.58 6.93 -27.91
C LEU A 31 27.75 6.07 -26.65
N LYS A 32 28.73 6.39 -25.81
CA LYS A 32 28.97 5.68 -24.56
C LYS A 32 27.84 5.93 -23.56
N GLU A 33 27.42 7.19 -23.41
CA GLU A 33 26.29 7.55 -22.55
C GLU A 33 24.98 6.89 -23.04
N LEU A 34 24.74 6.86 -24.34
CA LEU A 34 23.60 6.14 -24.94
C LEU A 34 23.65 4.63 -24.68
N LYS A 35 24.81 4.00 -24.81
CA LYS A 35 24.96 2.56 -24.50
C LYS A 35 24.70 2.26 -23.03
N GLU A 36 25.23 3.06 -22.12
CA GLU A 36 24.97 2.91 -20.68
C GLU A 36 23.49 3.12 -20.33
N GLN A 37 22.81 4.06 -21.00
CA GLN A 37 21.36 4.22 -20.86
C GLN A 37 20.58 3.00 -21.36
N LEU A 38 20.98 2.44 -22.50
CA LEU A 38 20.30 1.29 -23.11
C LEU A 38 20.47 0.02 -22.25
N GLU A 39 21.65 -0.24 -21.70
CA GLU A 39 21.87 -1.34 -20.75
C GLU A 39 21.04 -1.19 -19.47
N ARG A 40 20.87 0.05 -18.96
CA ARG A 40 19.98 0.32 -17.83
C ARG A 40 18.53 0.00 -18.17
N GLN A 41 18.07 0.40 -19.36
CA GLN A 41 16.71 0.10 -19.83
C GLN A 41 16.47 -1.40 -19.97
N GLU A 42 17.40 -2.15 -20.55
CA GLU A 42 17.28 -3.62 -20.67
C GLU A 42 17.18 -4.32 -19.31
N LYS A 43 17.95 -3.88 -18.31
CA LYS A 43 17.86 -4.41 -16.94
C LYS A 43 16.50 -4.12 -16.30
N ILE A 44 15.96 -2.91 -16.51
CA ILE A 44 14.63 -2.55 -16.03
C ILE A 44 13.57 -3.43 -16.70
N GLU A 45 13.61 -3.58 -18.02
CA GLU A 45 12.67 -4.44 -18.75
C GLU A 45 12.74 -5.90 -18.33
N GLY A 46 13.94 -6.43 -18.12
CA GLY A 46 14.14 -7.79 -17.61
C GLY A 46 13.52 -7.97 -16.23
N THR A 47 13.73 -7.00 -15.34
CA THR A 47 13.14 -7.01 -13.98
C THR A 47 11.62 -6.94 -14.04
N LEU A 48 11.05 -6.07 -14.87
CA LEU A 48 9.61 -5.95 -15.08
C LEU A 48 8.99 -7.23 -15.65
N LYS A 49 9.67 -7.90 -16.60
CA LYS A 49 9.22 -9.19 -17.15
C LYS A 49 9.21 -10.30 -16.11
N ASN A 50 10.14 -10.28 -15.15
CA ASN A 50 10.16 -11.24 -14.05
C ASN A 50 9.00 -10.99 -13.07
N ILE A 51 8.78 -9.73 -12.69
CA ILE A 51 7.63 -9.32 -11.84
C ILE A 51 6.29 -9.70 -12.49
N LEU A 52 6.17 -9.57 -13.82
CA LEU A 52 4.97 -9.96 -14.56
C LEU A 52 4.71 -11.47 -14.59
N LYS A 53 5.73 -12.29 -14.30
CA LYS A 53 5.62 -13.75 -14.19
C LYS A 53 5.48 -14.21 -12.73
N GLU A 54 5.62 -13.31 -11.77
CA GLU A 54 5.45 -13.59 -10.35
C GLU A 54 3.96 -13.89 -10.07
N GLU A 55 3.66 -14.99 -9.39
CA GLU A 55 2.28 -15.37 -9.02
C GLU A 55 1.91 -14.91 -7.60
N ASP A 56 2.89 -14.46 -6.81
CA ASP A 56 2.67 -13.96 -5.46
C ASP A 56 2.20 -12.49 -5.48
N SER A 57 0.89 -12.32 -5.29
CA SER A 57 0.22 -11.02 -5.26
C SER A 57 0.80 -10.03 -4.24
N SER A 58 1.43 -10.49 -3.16
CA SER A 58 2.00 -9.62 -2.13
C SER A 58 3.35 -9.03 -2.57
N LEU A 59 4.16 -9.85 -3.24
CA LEU A 59 5.44 -9.43 -3.85
C LEU A 59 5.19 -8.43 -4.98
N ILE A 60 4.19 -8.69 -5.83
CA ILE A 60 3.79 -7.78 -6.91
C ILE A 60 3.41 -6.40 -6.35
N GLU A 61 2.58 -6.32 -5.30
CA GLU A 61 2.21 -5.04 -4.70
C GLU A 61 3.40 -4.31 -4.07
N LEU A 62 4.27 -5.01 -3.36
CA LEU A 62 5.47 -4.42 -2.78
C LEU A 62 6.40 -3.85 -3.84
N THR A 63 6.65 -4.59 -4.92
CA THR A 63 7.55 -4.15 -5.98
C THR A 63 6.97 -2.97 -6.75
N ILE A 64 5.66 -2.93 -6.99
CA ILE A 64 5.00 -1.79 -7.65
C ILE A 64 5.03 -0.55 -6.77
N ASN A 65 4.73 -0.68 -5.47
CA ASN A 65 4.77 0.43 -4.53
C ASN A 65 6.19 1.00 -4.38
N ALA A 66 7.22 0.18 -4.53
CA ALA A 66 8.61 0.61 -4.56
C ALA A 66 9.01 1.30 -5.87
N LEU A 67 8.41 0.92 -7.01
CA LEU A 67 8.70 1.50 -8.33
C LEU A 67 7.97 2.82 -8.59
N ILE A 68 6.78 3.02 -8.00
CA ILE A 68 5.97 4.24 -8.20
C ILE A 68 6.75 5.53 -7.90
N PRO A 69 7.48 5.67 -6.77
CA PRO A 69 8.26 6.88 -6.49
C PRO A 69 9.34 7.16 -7.55
N TRP A 70 10.07 6.14 -7.98
CA TRP A 70 11.09 6.26 -9.02
C TRP A 70 10.48 6.68 -10.37
N ILE A 71 9.33 6.09 -10.73
CA ILE A 71 8.58 6.45 -11.94
C ILE A 71 8.14 7.91 -11.86
N ILE A 72 7.54 8.36 -10.75
CA ILE A 72 7.11 9.74 -10.56
C ILE A 72 8.29 10.71 -10.71
N GLU A 73 9.43 10.40 -10.08
CA GLU A 73 10.64 11.23 -10.09
C GLU A 73 11.31 11.31 -11.48
N ASN A 74 11.15 10.28 -12.32
CA ASN A 74 11.77 10.18 -13.65
C ASN A 74 10.76 10.34 -14.82
N SER A 75 9.49 10.64 -14.53
CA SER A 75 8.36 10.59 -15.48
C SER A 75 8.25 11.74 -16.48
N ALA A 76 9.20 12.68 -16.53
CA ALA A 76 9.17 13.77 -17.51
C ALA A 76 9.11 13.29 -18.99
N SER A 77 9.36 12.00 -19.25
CA SER A 77 9.35 11.37 -20.58
C SER A 77 8.41 10.16 -20.73
N ILE A 78 7.60 9.81 -19.72
CA ILE A 78 6.74 8.63 -19.79
C ILE A 78 5.43 9.00 -20.48
N ASN A 79 5.22 8.47 -21.69
CA ASN A 79 3.96 8.62 -22.42
C ASN A 79 2.80 8.08 -21.55
N GLU A 80 1.88 8.98 -21.22
CA GLU A 80 0.75 8.79 -20.31
C GLU A 80 -0.09 7.54 -20.65
N GLY A 81 -0.09 7.12 -21.92
CA GLY A 81 -0.77 5.91 -22.38
C GLY A 81 -0.21 4.61 -21.78
N ASN A 82 1.12 4.47 -21.66
CA ASN A 82 1.74 3.25 -21.15
C ASN A 82 1.61 3.14 -19.62
N LEU A 83 1.65 4.27 -18.91
CA LEU A 83 1.37 4.33 -17.47
C LEU A 83 -0.10 3.97 -17.18
N LYS A 84 -1.03 4.47 -18.01
CA LYS A 84 -2.47 4.14 -17.93
C LYS A 84 -2.75 2.66 -18.19
N ASP A 85 -2.03 2.01 -19.09
CA ASP A 85 -2.23 0.57 -19.36
C ASP A 85 -1.63 -0.33 -18.27
N LEU A 86 -0.49 0.04 -17.69
CA LEU A 86 0.07 -0.63 -16.49
C LEU A 86 -0.87 -0.48 -15.29
N THR A 87 -1.34 0.73 -15.02
CA THR A 87 -2.30 1.00 -13.94
C THR A 87 -3.68 0.38 -14.20
N LYS A 88 -4.13 0.24 -15.46
CA LYS A 88 -5.37 -0.51 -15.78
C LYS A 88 -5.23 -2.01 -15.60
N ARG A 89 -4.09 -2.60 -15.97
CA ARG A 89 -3.85 -4.05 -15.78
C ARG A 89 -3.74 -4.42 -14.30
N LEU A 90 -3.14 -3.54 -13.48
CA LEU A 90 -3.09 -3.66 -12.02
C LEU A 90 -4.40 -3.20 -11.35
N GLY A 91 -5.13 -2.30 -11.99
CA GLY A 91 -6.42 -1.74 -11.61
C GLY A 91 -7.62 -2.68 -11.80
N LYS A 92 -7.40 -3.97 -12.05
CA LYS A 92 -8.39 -5.00 -11.72
C LYS A 92 -8.47 -5.26 -10.21
N LYS A 93 -8.11 -4.28 -9.36
CA LYS A 93 -8.73 -4.13 -8.05
C LYS A 93 -10.07 -3.42 -8.23
N SER A 94 -11.14 -4.19 -8.05
CA SER A 94 -12.53 -3.77 -7.83
C SER A 94 -12.75 -2.25 -7.75
N LYS A 95 -13.49 -1.69 -8.72
CA LYS A 95 -14.16 -0.37 -8.66
C LYS A 95 -13.94 0.37 -7.32
N SER A 96 -12.86 1.13 -7.18
CA SER A 96 -12.71 2.03 -6.04
C SER A 96 -13.60 3.23 -6.34
N THR A 97 -14.89 3.11 -5.99
CA THR A 97 -15.67 4.30 -5.68
C THR A 97 -14.87 5.06 -4.65
N THR A 98 -14.54 6.32 -4.91
CA THR A 98 -14.04 7.30 -3.95
C THR A 98 -15.10 7.42 -2.85
N LYS A 99 -15.09 6.46 -1.93
CA LYS A 99 -15.88 6.49 -0.71
C LYS A 99 -14.92 7.01 0.32
N THR A 100 -15.28 8.14 0.92
CA THR A 100 -14.77 8.54 2.22
C THR A 100 -14.58 7.28 3.06
N PRO A 101 -13.40 7.04 3.64
CA PRO A 101 -13.18 5.84 4.43
C PRO A 101 -14.32 5.70 5.44
N PRO A 102 -14.86 4.50 5.65
CA PRO A 102 -16.00 4.32 6.53
C PRO A 102 -15.59 4.71 7.95
N ASN A 103 -16.54 5.30 8.70
CA ASN A 103 -16.34 5.58 10.11
C ASN A 103 -15.95 4.30 10.86
N LYS A 104 -15.11 4.48 11.88
CA LYS A 104 -14.65 3.40 12.76
C LYS A 104 -15.67 3.17 13.87
N ASN A 105 -16.14 1.93 13.99
CA ASN A 105 -17.10 1.53 15.01
C ASN A 105 -16.39 0.77 16.13
N TYR A 106 -16.55 1.24 17.36
CA TYR A 106 -16.05 0.62 18.58
C TYR A 106 -17.22 0.11 19.40
N TYR A 107 -17.17 -1.14 19.80
CA TYR A 107 -18.22 -1.80 20.56
C TYR A 107 -17.78 -1.99 22.00
N LEU A 108 -18.69 -1.72 22.94
CA LEU A 108 -18.50 -1.98 24.36
C LEU A 108 -19.05 -3.38 24.66
N VAL A 109 -18.14 -4.35 24.76
CA VAL A 109 -18.43 -5.78 24.92
C VAL A 109 -18.40 -6.14 26.40
N ASP A 110 -19.45 -6.81 26.86
CA ASP A 110 -19.49 -7.41 28.19
C ASP A 110 -18.65 -8.69 28.21
N THR A 111 -17.49 -8.62 28.85
CA THR A 111 -16.53 -9.73 28.92
C THR A 111 -17.00 -10.86 29.82
N ILE A 112 -17.91 -10.61 30.76
CA ILE A 112 -18.47 -11.64 31.65
C ILE A 112 -19.34 -12.56 30.80
N THR A 113 -20.36 -12.00 30.13
CA THR A 113 -21.27 -12.80 29.32
C THR A 113 -20.57 -13.47 28.14
N LEU A 114 -19.58 -12.80 27.54
CA LEU A 114 -18.78 -13.38 26.46
C LEU A 114 -17.92 -14.55 26.95
N LYS A 115 -17.35 -14.47 28.15
CA LYS A 115 -16.52 -15.53 28.71
C LYS A 115 -17.35 -16.76 29.11
N GLU A 116 -18.60 -16.54 29.54
CA GLU A 116 -19.54 -17.62 29.85
C GLU A 116 -19.96 -18.39 28.58
N GLU A 117 -20.22 -17.69 27.48
CA GLU A 117 -20.62 -18.33 26.22
C GLU A 117 -19.42 -18.89 25.43
N ALA A 118 -18.31 -18.15 25.38
CA ALA A 118 -17.18 -18.41 24.50
C ALA A 118 -15.83 -18.06 25.16
N SER A 119 -15.46 -18.81 26.21
CA SER A 119 -14.27 -18.54 27.02
C SER A 119 -12.96 -18.42 26.22
N ASP A 120 -12.73 -19.34 25.28
CA ASP A 120 -11.48 -19.35 24.51
C ASP A 120 -11.43 -18.23 23.46
N PHE A 121 -12.58 -17.89 22.86
CA PHE A 121 -12.69 -16.70 22.02
C PHE A 121 -12.43 -15.43 22.83
N CYS A 122 -12.99 -15.30 24.03
CA CYS A 122 -12.80 -14.14 24.90
C CYS A 122 -11.32 -13.93 25.25
N LYS A 123 -10.59 -15.00 25.58
CA LYS A 123 -9.14 -14.93 25.85
C LYS A 123 -8.35 -14.42 24.65
N GLU A 124 -8.59 -14.99 23.47
CA GLU A 124 -7.89 -14.60 22.25
C GLU A 124 -8.28 -13.19 21.79
N LEU A 125 -9.53 -12.77 22.01
CA LEU A 125 -10.00 -11.42 21.72
C LEU A 125 -9.31 -10.37 22.60
N LEU A 126 -9.18 -10.63 23.90
CA LEU A 126 -8.49 -9.74 24.84
C LEU A 126 -6.96 -9.71 24.63
N ALA A 127 -6.40 -10.70 23.94
CA ALA A 127 -5.00 -10.70 23.55
C ALA A 127 -4.71 -9.89 22.27
N ASP A 128 -5.75 -9.47 21.53
CA ASP A 128 -5.61 -8.64 20.34
C ASP A 128 -5.21 -7.20 20.73
N LYS A 129 -4.23 -6.64 20.02
CA LYS A 129 -3.67 -5.31 20.30
C LYS A 129 -4.67 -4.16 20.17
N ASP A 130 -5.76 -4.38 19.43
CA ASP A 130 -6.78 -3.37 19.18
C ASP A 130 -7.99 -3.52 20.13
N VAL A 131 -7.87 -4.33 21.18
CA VAL A 131 -8.89 -4.54 22.22
C VAL A 131 -8.37 -4.03 23.56
N PHE A 132 -9.17 -3.19 24.21
CA PHE A 132 -8.79 -2.53 25.47
C PHE A 132 -9.83 -2.78 26.54
N ILE A 133 -9.39 -3.16 27.75
CA ILE A 133 -10.28 -3.25 28.91
C ILE A 133 -10.58 -1.82 29.38
N LEU A 134 -11.84 -1.54 29.69
CA LEU A 134 -12.27 -0.24 30.16
C LEU A 134 -11.74 0.00 31.59
N GLU A 135 -10.97 1.05 31.81
CA GLU A 135 -10.39 1.35 33.13
C GLU A 135 -11.46 1.61 34.21
N GLU A 136 -12.60 2.19 33.82
CA GLU A 136 -13.71 2.49 34.74
C GLU A 136 -14.44 1.22 35.21
N ASP A 137 -14.46 0.16 34.38
CA ASP A 137 -15.21 -1.06 34.63
C ASP A 137 -14.58 -2.24 33.88
N ASN A 138 -13.76 -3.01 34.60
CA ASN A 138 -12.99 -4.15 34.06
C ASN A 138 -13.86 -5.28 33.48
N ASN A 139 -15.19 -5.21 33.64
CA ASN A 139 -16.13 -6.14 33.04
C ASN A 139 -16.37 -5.85 31.56
N PHE A 140 -16.01 -4.65 31.07
CA PHE A 140 -16.20 -4.25 29.69
C PHE A 140 -14.88 -4.13 28.92
N ALA A 141 -14.90 -4.57 27.66
CA ALA A 141 -13.83 -4.37 26.71
C ALA A 141 -14.31 -3.55 25.52
N VAL A 142 -13.49 -2.59 25.10
CA VAL A 142 -13.66 -1.84 23.87
C VAL A 142 -13.06 -2.64 22.72
N VAL A 143 -13.89 -3.00 21.76
CA VAL A 143 -13.50 -3.81 20.59
C VAL A 143 -13.72 -3.02 19.31
N TYR A 144 -12.65 -2.82 18.53
CA TYR A 144 -12.75 -2.23 17.21
C TYR A 144 -13.35 -3.22 16.20
N ASN A 145 -14.33 -2.74 15.42
CA ASN A 145 -14.98 -3.54 14.40
C ASN A 145 -14.11 -3.71 13.15
N LYS A 146 -13.25 -4.73 13.19
CA LYS A 146 -12.39 -5.14 12.08
C LYS A 146 -12.65 -6.58 11.66
N ALA A 147 -12.10 -6.95 10.51
CA ALA A 147 -11.99 -8.35 10.13
C ALA A 147 -10.88 -9.01 10.98
N PHE A 148 -11.29 -9.65 12.08
CA PHE A 148 -10.37 -10.42 12.91
C PHE A 148 -9.79 -11.61 12.12
N ALA A 149 -8.50 -11.89 12.35
CA ALA A 149 -7.74 -12.95 11.67
C ALA A 149 -7.09 -13.90 12.69
N GLY A 150 -6.46 -14.97 12.20
CA GLY A 150 -5.78 -15.95 13.05
C GLY A 150 -6.72 -16.62 14.06
N LYS A 151 -6.23 -16.80 15.28
CA LYS A 151 -6.92 -17.54 16.35
C LYS A 151 -8.29 -17.01 16.71
N VAL A 152 -8.47 -15.69 16.77
CA VAL A 152 -9.78 -15.06 17.06
C VAL A 152 -10.84 -15.49 16.02
N LYS A 153 -10.45 -15.58 14.75
CA LYS A 153 -11.33 -16.05 13.67
C LYS A 153 -11.59 -17.56 13.77
N GLU A 154 -10.56 -18.34 14.10
CA GLU A 154 -10.67 -19.79 14.24
C GLU A 154 -11.60 -20.18 15.39
N GLU A 155 -11.46 -19.56 16.56
CA GLU A 155 -12.33 -19.81 17.72
C GLU A 155 -13.78 -19.41 17.45
N ALA A 156 -14.02 -18.26 16.81
CA ALA A 156 -15.37 -17.87 16.40
C ALA A 156 -15.99 -18.89 15.41
N LYS A 157 -15.18 -19.37 14.46
CA LYS A 157 -15.63 -20.34 13.45
C LYS A 157 -15.99 -21.70 14.07
N LYS A 158 -15.29 -22.15 15.12
CA LYS A 158 -15.66 -23.37 15.87
C LYS A 158 -17.07 -23.29 16.46
N LEU A 159 -17.50 -22.08 16.82
CA LEU A 159 -18.84 -21.81 17.36
C LEU A 159 -19.89 -21.55 16.27
N ASN A 160 -19.55 -21.70 14.99
CA ASN A 160 -20.39 -21.36 13.83
C ASN A 160 -20.80 -19.87 13.76
N PHE A 161 -20.02 -18.98 14.37
CA PHE A 161 -20.22 -17.53 14.30
C PHE A 161 -19.07 -16.84 13.56
N THR A 162 -19.32 -15.63 13.08
CA THR A 162 -18.21 -14.72 12.74
C THR A 162 -17.72 -14.06 14.02
N ALA A 163 -16.42 -13.72 14.09
CA ALA A 163 -15.88 -12.99 15.24
C ALA A 163 -16.68 -11.68 15.49
N GLY A 164 -17.04 -11.00 14.39
CA GLY A 164 -17.92 -9.83 14.36
C GLY A 164 -19.26 -10.05 15.07
N ASP A 165 -19.98 -11.09 14.70
CA ASP A 165 -21.29 -11.40 15.27
C ASP A 165 -21.19 -11.79 16.74
N LEU A 166 -20.14 -12.54 17.11
CA LEU A 166 -19.96 -13.03 18.47
C LEU A 166 -19.75 -11.87 19.45
N PHE A 167 -18.77 -10.98 19.23
CA PHE A 167 -18.59 -9.85 20.16
C PHE A 167 -19.75 -8.85 20.11
N ARG A 168 -20.39 -8.63 18.95
CA ARG A 168 -21.53 -7.71 18.84
C ARG A 168 -22.76 -8.22 19.58
N LYS A 169 -22.98 -9.54 19.63
CA LYS A 169 -24.04 -10.15 20.43
C LYS A 169 -23.91 -9.82 21.92
N HIS A 170 -22.67 -9.76 22.42
CA HIS A 170 -22.33 -9.40 23.79
C HIS A 170 -22.03 -7.90 23.96
N SER A 171 -22.36 -7.07 22.97
CA SER A 171 -22.14 -5.62 23.05
C SER A 171 -23.43 -4.90 23.39
N ASN A 172 -23.37 -3.98 24.36
CA ASN A 172 -24.53 -3.19 24.78
C ASN A 172 -24.51 -1.76 24.23
N SER A 173 -23.35 -1.28 23.78
CA SER A 173 -23.18 0.08 23.29
C SER A 173 -22.15 0.17 22.16
N VAL A 174 -22.25 1.20 21.32
CA VAL A 174 -21.34 1.46 20.20
C VAL A 174 -20.95 2.94 20.15
N LYS A 175 -19.70 3.22 19.81
CA LYS A 175 -19.18 4.56 19.53
C LYS A 175 -18.64 4.59 18.10
N THR A 176 -19.09 5.56 17.33
CA THR A 176 -18.68 5.76 15.94
C THR A 176 -17.75 6.96 15.87
N LEU A 177 -16.54 6.77 15.36
CA LEU A 177 -15.58 7.85 15.17
C LEU A 177 -15.26 8.06 13.67
N PRO A 178 -14.87 9.28 13.27
CA PRO A 178 -14.34 9.52 11.93
C PRO A 178 -13.12 8.62 11.64
N PRO A 179 -12.79 8.36 10.37
CA PRO A 179 -11.70 7.44 10.01
C PRO A 179 -10.34 7.87 10.55
N GLU A 180 -10.10 9.18 10.50
CA GLU A 180 -8.96 9.87 11.09
C GLU A 180 -9.44 10.54 12.38
N HIS A 181 -8.94 10.07 13.51
CA HIS A 181 -9.21 10.63 14.82
C HIS A 181 -7.96 10.54 15.69
N ASP A 182 -7.69 11.56 16.49
CA ASP A 182 -6.59 11.56 17.47
C ASP A 182 -7.03 11.03 18.84
N PHE A 183 -8.22 10.43 18.91
CA PHE A 183 -8.77 9.93 20.16
C PHE A 183 -8.04 8.68 20.63
N ASP A 184 -7.59 8.69 21.89
CA ASP A 184 -6.99 7.54 22.56
C ASP A 184 -8.08 6.55 22.99
N VAL A 185 -8.17 5.44 22.27
CA VAL A 185 -9.19 4.38 22.45
C VAL A 185 -9.14 3.76 23.85
N SER A 186 -7.96 3.75 24.50
CA SER A 186 -7.81 3.22 25.85
C SER A 186 -8.48 4.07 26.93
N LYS A 187 -8.76 5.35 26.63
CA LYS A 187 -9.35 6.33 27.56
C LYS A 187 -10.85 6.54 27.36
N PHE A 188 -11.50 5.67 26.59
CA PHE A 188 -12.94 5.80 26.43
C PHE A 188 -13.66 5.66 27.77
N LYS A 189 -14.75 6.42 27.92
CA LYS A 189 -15.68 6.29 29.04
C LYS A 189 -16.97 5.64 28.60
N LYS A 190 -17.65 4.95 29.52
CA LYS A 190 -18.92 4.27 29.21
C LYS A 190 -19.99 5.23 28.68
N THR A 191 -20.00 6.47 29.17
CA THR A 191 -20.95 7.53 28.77
C THR A 191 -20.78 8.01 27.33
N GLU A 192 -19.63 7.72 26.70
CA GLU A 192 -19.37 8.12 25.32
C GLU A 192 -19.91 7.13 24.28
N PHE A 193 -20.42 5.98 24.72
CA PHE A 193 -21.04 5.00 23.85
C PHE A 193 -22.56 5.18 23.85
N VAL A 194 -23.16 5.07 22.67
CA VAL A 194 -24.61 5.09 22.49
C VAL A 194 -25.14 3.66 22.57
N SER A 195 -26.35 3.47 23.09
CA SER A 195 -26.96 2.15 23.17
C SER A 195 -26.96 1.44 21.82
N TYR A 196 -26.61 0.16 21.85
CA TYR A 196 -26.55 -0.70 20.68
C TYR A 196 -27.42 -1.92 20.90
N THR A 197 -28.22 -2.27 19.88
CA THR A 197 -28.97 -3.52 19.86
C THR A 197 -28.42 -4.39 18.74
N TYR A 198 -27.94 -5.57 19.12
CA TYR A 198 -27.42 -6.52 18.16
C TYR A 198 -28.50 -6.96 17.17
N THR A 199 -28.17 -6.86 15.89
CA THR A 199 -28.97 -7.39 14.79
C THR A 199 -28.14 -8.47 14.09
N PRO A 200 -28.61 -9.74 14.09
CA PRO A 200 -27.84 -10.82 13.49
C PRO A 200 -27.57 -10.57 12.02
N THR A 201 -26.32 -10.72 11.59
CA THR A 201 -25.99 -10.69 10.17
C THR A 201 -26.61 -11.93 9.52
N GLN A 202 -27.63 -11.75 8.66
CA GLN A 202 -28.24 -12.89 7.98
C GLN A 202 -27.18 -13.65 7.15
N PRO A 203 -27.12 -14.99 7.25
CA PRO A 203 -26.24 -15.75 6.39
C PRO A 203 -26.68 -15.54 4.95
N LYS A 204 -25.75 -15.07 4.10
CA LYS A 204 -25.98 -15.03 2.66
C LYS A 204 -26.20 -16.49 2.21
N LYS A 205 -27.43 -16.80 1.80
CA LYS A 205 -27.77 -18.05 1.11
C LYS A 205 -27.02 -18.14 -0.21
#